data_AF-A0A931KCU2-F1
#
_entry.id   AF-A0A931KCU2-F1
#
_cell.length_a   1.000
_cell.length_b   1.000
_cell.length_c   1.000
_cell.angle_alpha   90.00
_cell.angle_beta   90.00
_cell.angle_gamma   90.00
#
_symmetry.space_group_name_H-M   'P 1'
#
loop_
_entity.id
_entity.type
_entity.pdbx_description
1 polymer ?
#
loop_
_entity_poly.entity_id
_entity_poly.type
_entity_poly.pdbx_seq_one_letter_code
_entity_poly.pdbx_strand_id
1 'polypeptide(L)' 'MHEQLKALSLPPELDDVTGILEIDMTAIVQVMSSHAQQQFLLSRGQADKFRRQLWNRLADVLNDAGGKFAAENN' A
#
# COMPACT_ATOMS: atom_id res chain seq x y z
N MET A 1 2.85 13.85 -14.31
CA MET A 1 3.48 13.79 -12.98
C MET A 1 3.12 12.44 -12.37
N HIS A 2 4.08 11.57 -12.09
CA HIS A 2 3.80 10.29 -11.44
C HIS A 2 3.77 10.50 -9.92
N GLU A 3 2.70 10.05 -9.24
CA GLU A 3 2.66 10.08 -7.77
C GLU A 3 3.76 9.18 -7.20
N GLN A 4 4.51 9.71 -6.22
CA GLN A 4 5.45 8.93 -5.43
C GLN A 4 4.70 7.92 -4.57
N LEU A 5 5.34 6.77 -4.30
CA LEU A 5 4.80 5.78 -3.40
C LEU A 5 4.96 6.29 -1.97
N LYS A 6 3.89 6.25 -1.19
CA LYS A 6 3.91 6.54 0.25
C LYS A 6 4.65 5.43 0.99
N ALA A 7 5.46 5.79 1.97
CA ALA A 7 6.10 4.82 2.84
C ALA A 7 5.08 4.25 3.85
N LEU A 8 5.29 3.00 4.24
CA LEU A 8 4.66 2.45 5.44
C LEU A 8 5.44 3.00 6.65
N SER A 9 4.75 3.75 7.50
CA SER A 9 5.33 4.49 8.63
C SER A 9 4.54 4.14 9.88
N LEU A 10 4.63 2.88 10.28
CA LEU A 10 3.98 2.39 11.48
C LEU A 10 4.73 2.86 12.75
N PRO A 11 4.05 2.91 13.90
CA PRO A 11 4.69 3.19 15.17
C PRO A 11 5.76 2.15 15.54
N PRO A 12 6.77 2.52 16.35
CA PRO A 12 7.87 1.62 16.75
C PRO A 12 7.41 0.30 17.40
N GLU A 13 6.26 0.31 18.06
CA GLU A 13 5.65 -0.86 18.69
C GLU A 13 5.27 -1.96 17.67
N LEU A 14 5.23 -1.63 16.38
CA LEU A 14 4.89 -2.52 15.27
C LEU A 14 6.08 -2.72 14.29
N ASP A 15 7.31 -2.35 14.69
CA ASP A 15 8.50 -2.49 13.83
C ASP A 15 8.74 -3.94 13.39
N ASP A 16 8.40 -4.91 14.26
CA ASP A 16 8.58 -6.35 14.02
C ASP A 16 7.71 -6.89 12.87
N VAL A 17 6.55 -6.27 12.63
CA VAL A 17 5.62 -6.65 11.55
C VAL A 17 5.70 -5.74 10.33
N THR A 18 6.33 -4.56 10.44
CA THR A 18 6.36 -3.56 9.36
C THR A 18 6.91 -4.13 8.05
N GLY A 19 8.05 -4.83 8.10
CA GLY A 19 8.64 -5.43 6.89
C GLY A 19 7.78 -6.53 6.26
N ILE A 20 7.05 -7.30 7.07
CA ILE A 20 6.12 -8.34 6.59
C ILE A 20 4.94 -7.67 5.86
N LEU A 21 4.39 -6.61 6.45
CA LEU A 21 3.29 -5.86 5.86
C LEU A 21 3.67 -5.21 4.53
N GLU A 22 4.89 -4.71 4.37
CA GLU A 22 5.36 -4.18 3.08
C GLU A 22 5.43 -5.26 1.99
N ILE A 23 5.88 -6.47 2.33
CA ILE A 23 5.93 -7.61 1.41
C ILE A 23 4.51 -8.01 0.99
N ASP A 24 3.61 -8.17 1.94
CA ASP A 24 2.22 -8.55 1.67
C ASP A 24 1.49 -7.48 0.86
N MET A 25 1.70 -6.21 1.21
CA MET A 25 1.14 -5.08 0.46
C MET A 25 1.65 -5.06 -0.98
N THR A 26 2.93 -5.37 -1.22
CA THR A 26 3.48 -5.52 -2.56
C THR A 26 2.77 -6.62 -3.34
N ALA A 27 2.58 -7.79 -2.73
CA ALA A 27 1.89 -8.92 -3.37
C ALA A 27 0.43 -8.59 -3.73
N ILE A 28 -0.31 -7.99 -2.79
CA ILE A 28 -1.70 -7.54 -3.01
C ILE A 28 -1.77 -6.55 -4.17
N VAL A 29 -0.93 -5.52 -4.14
CA VAL A 29 -0.90 -4.47 -5.18
C VAL A 29 -0.58 -5.07 -6.54
N GLN A 30 0.34 -6.02 -6.61
CA GLN A 30 0.73 -6.67 -7.85
C GLN A 30 -0.40 -7.54 -8.43
N VAL A 31 -1.03 -8.38 -7.61
CA VAL A 31 -2.14 -9.25 -8.05
C VAL A 31 -3.31 -8.39 -8.55
N MET A 32 -3.72 -7.40 -7.76
CA MET A 32 -4.88 -6.56 -8.09
C MET A 32 -4.63 -5.69 -9.33
N SER A 33 -3.43 -5.12 -9.46
CA SER A 33 -3.10 -4.31 -10.65
C SER A 33 -2.97 -5.15 -11.92
N SER A 34 -2.43 -6.37 -11.82
CA SER A 34 -2.35 -7.31 -12.93
C SER A 34 -3.74 -7.75 -13.38
N HIS A 35 -4.62 -8.08 -12.43
CA HIS A 35 -6.02 -8.42 -12.73
C HIS A 35 -6.76 -7.25 -13.38
N ALA A 36 -6.65 -6.04 -12.83
CA ALA A 36 -7.27 -4.84 -13.42
C ALA A 36 -6.75 -4.55 -14.83
N GLN A 37 -5.45 -4.74 -15.08
CA GLN A 37 -4.87 -4.56 -16.40
C GLN A 37 -5.48 -5.52 -17.42
N GLN A 38 -5.64 -6.80 -17.07
CA GLN A 38 -6.24 -7.80 -17.94
C GLN A 38 -7.73 -7.56 -18.15
N GLN A 39 -8.48 -7.34 -17.06
CA GLN A 39 -9.94 -7.21 -17.08
C GLN A 39 -10.42 -5.96 -17.80
N PHE A 40 -9.71 -4.84 -17.66
CA PHE A 40 -10.10 -3.55 -18.22
C PHE A 40 -9.23 -3.10 -19.41
N LEU A 41 -8.36 -4.00 -19.92
CA LEU A 41 -7.44 -3.72 -21.02
C LEU A 41 -6.63 -2.42 -20.82
N LEU A 42 -6.19 -2.19 -19.58
CA LEU A 42 -5.47 -0.97 -19.26
C LEU A 42 -4.14 -0.91 -20.02
N SER A 43 -3.82 0.25 -20.55
CA SER A 43 -2.45 0.53 -21.00
C SER A 43 -1.48 0.37 -19.83
N ARG A 44 -0.19 0.14 -20.14
CA ARG A 44 0.86 0.05 -19.11
C ARG A 44 0.86 1.27 -18.18
N GLY A 45 0.67 2.48 -18.71
CA GLY A 45 0.62 3.70 -17.90
C GLY A 45 -0.59 3.78 -16.98
N GLN A 46 -1.76 3.30 -17.43
CA GLN A 46 -2.96 3.21 -16.59
C GLN A 46 -2.81 2.14 -15.50
N ALA A 47 -2.23 0.98 -15.83
CA ALA A 47 -1.94 -0.08 -14.87
C ALA A 47 -0.94 0.39 -13.80
N ASP A 48 0.13 1.09 -14.20
CA ASP A 48 1.10 1.67 -13.26
C ASP A 48 0.48 2.77 -12.39
N LYS A 49 -0.40 3.60 -12.94
CA LYS A 49 -1.16 4.59 -12.16
C LYS A 49 -2.05 3.90 -11.13
N PHE A 50 -2.81 2.88 -11.54
CA PHE A 50 -3.67 2.11 -10.64
C PHE A 50 -2.86 1.42 -9.53
N ARG A 51 -1.74 0.79 -9.88
CA ARG A 51 -0.81 0.16 -8.94
C ARG A 51 -0.33 1.13 -7.86
N ARG A 52 0.10 2.35 -8.26
CA ARG A 52 0.55 3.39 -7.33
C ARG A 52 -0.57 3.92 -6.45
N GLN A 53 -1.76 4.14 -7.01
CA GLN A 53 -2.93 4.58 -6.26
C GLN A 53 -3.35 3.55 -5.21
N LEU A 54 -3.33 2.27 -5.57
CA LEU A 54 -3.66 1.19 -4.65
C LEU A 54 -2.63 1.08 -3.52
N TRP A 55 -1.34 1.13 -3.84
CA TRP A 55 -0.27 1.17 -2.83
C TRP A 55 -0.47 2.34 -1.86
N ASN A 56 -0.63 3.55 -2.38
CA ASN A 56 -0.76 4.77 -1.56
C ASN A 56 -1.97 4.70 -0.65
N ARG A 57 -3.10 4.14 -1.13
CA ARG A 57 -4.30 3.97 -0.32
C ARG A 57 -4.11 2.94 0.79
N LEU A 58 -3.42 1.83 0.53
CA LEU A 58 -3.14 0.81 1.55
C LEU A 58 -2.18 1.37 2.61
N ALA A 59 -1.13 2.06 2.21
CA ALA A 59 -0.22 2.74 3.12
C ALA A 59 -0.95 3.76 4.01
N ASP A 60 -1.86 4.57 3.45
CA ASP A 60 -2.68 5.50 4.23
C ASP A 60 -3.54 4.79 5.28
N VAL A 61 -4.21 3.69 4.89
CA VAL A 61 -5.06 2.92 5.82
C VAL A 61 -4.23 2.30 6.94
N LEU A 62 -3.09 1.71 6.62
CA LEU A 62 -2.23 1.06 7.61
C LEU A 62 -1.55 2.09 8.53
N ASN A 63 -1.09 3.22 7.99
CA ASN A 63 -0.49 4.29 8.79
C ASN A 63 -1.51 4.91 9.77
N ASP A 64 -2.75 5.14 9.33
CA ASP A 64 -3.83 5.63 10.19
C ASP A 64 -4.19 4.61 11.27
N ALA A 65 -4.31 3.32 10.91
CA ALA A 65 -4.58 2.25 11.86
C ALA A 65 -3.44 2.09 12.89
N GLY A 66 -2.18 2.14 12.45
CA GLY A 66 -1.01 2.13 13.33
C GLY A 66 -1.00 3.32 14.28
N GLY A 67 -1.24 4.53 13.77
CA GLY A 67 -1.33 5.73 14.60
C GLY A 67 -2.40 5.64 15.69
N LYS A 68 -3.58 5.09 15.38
CA LYS A 68 -4.64 4.82 16.36
C LYS A 68 -4.22 3.78 17.39
N PHE A 69 -3.62 2.68 16.95
CA PHE A 69 -3.09 1.66 17.85
C PHE A 69 -2.09 2.26 18.86
N ALA A 70 -1.14 3.09 18.40
CA ALA A 70 -0.20 3.75 19.29
C ALA A 70 -0.87 4.74 20.26
N ALA A 71 -1.93 5.43 19.84
CA ALA A 71 -2.68 6.35 20.70
C ALA A 71 -3.51 5.63 21.78
N GLU A 72 -3.91 4.38 21.54
CA GLU A 72 -4.69 3.57 22.49
C GLU A 72 -3.82 2.80 23.49
N ASN A 73 -2.53 2.60 23.18
CA ASN A 73 -1.61 1.75 23.95
C ASN A 73 -0.43 2.52 24.58
N ASN A 74 -0.42 3.85 24.49
CA ASN A 74 0.51 4.77 25.18
C ASN A 74 -0.25 5.69 26.14
#